data_AF-A0A554J1P5-F1
#
_entry.id   AF-A0A554J1P5-F1
#
_cell.length_a   1.000
_cell.length_b   1.000
_cell.length_c   1.000
_cell.angle_alpha   90.00
_cell.angle_beta   90.00
_cell.angle_gamma   90.00
#
_symmetry.space_group_name_H-M   'P 1'
#
loop_
_entity.id
_entity.type
_entity.pdbx_description
1 polymer ?
#
loop_
_entity_poly.entity_id
_entity_poly.type
_entity_poly.pdbx_seq_one_letter_code
_entity_poly.pdbx_strand_id
1 'polypeptide(L)'
;MKNAMEIVEKFLDAENQRDWILWADCLDEKVQYQVIGSKGIIQGKEKYVEKMKETYTELSDWNFKILTIQGDDKTVVVEFAGKGHYSGIYEGIKYDNRILTRITIGKECYTRAIKV
;
A
#
# COMPACT_ATOMS: atom_id res chain seq x y z
N MET A 1 10.17 -11.94 23.17
CA MET A 1 10.31 -11.24 21.86
C MET A 1 8.95 -11.23 21.22
N LYS A 2 8.51 -10.10 20.63
CA LYS A 2 7.31 -10.10 19.79
C LYS A 2 7.60 -10.96 18.56
N ASN A 3 6.64 -11.76 18.12
CA ASN A 3 6.79 -12.61 16.94
C ASN A 3 6.91 -11.70 15.70
N ALA A 4 7.85 -11.98 14.79
CA ALA A 4 8.04 -11.17 13.59
C ALA A 4 6.74 -11.05 12.77
N MET A 5 5.92 -12.12 12.75
CA MET A 5 4.61 -12.10 12.12
C MET A 5 3.65 -11.11 12.77
N GLU A 6 3.59 -11.07 14.12
CA GLU A 6 2.73 -10.10 14.84
C GLU A 6 3.13 -8.65 14.56
N ILE A 7 4.42 -8.37 14.39
CA ILE A 7 4.91 -7.04 14.03
C ILE A 7 4.47 -6.68 12.62
N VAL A 8 4.57 -7.60 11.67
CA VAL A 8 4.17 -7.40 10.28
C VAL A 8 2.65 -7.22 10.16
N GLU A 9 1.85 -8.02 10.87
CA GLU A 9 0.39 -7.84 10.91
C GLU A 9 0.03 -6.45 11.42
N LYS A 10 0.63 -6.04 12.55
CA LYS A 10 0.41 -4.71 13.13
C LYS A 10 0.82 -3.58 12.18
N PHE A 11 1.95 -3.74 11.49
CA PHE A 11 2.44 -2.78 10.50
C PHE A 11 1.44 -2.62 9.35
N LEU A 12 0.93 -3.73 8.82
CA LEU A 12 -0.02 -3.74 7.71
C LEU A 12 -1.40 -3.21 8.12
N ASP A 13 -1.87 -3.51 9.34
CA ASP A 13 -3.11 -2.94 9.87
C ASP A 13 -3.01 -1.42 10.04
N ALA A 14 -1.86 -0.93 10.51
CA ALA A 14 -1.59 0.51 10.62
C ALA A 14 -1.58 1.17 9.23
N GLU A 15 -1.05 0.50 8.21
CA GLU A 15 -1.04 0.98 6.83
C GLU A 15 -2.45 1.15 6.26
N ASN A 16 -3.30 0.14 6.46
CA ASN A 16 -4.71 0.18 6.06
C ASN A 16 -5.50 1.30 6.76
N GLN A 17 -5.15 1.61 8.01
CA GLN A 17 -5.78 2.67 8.80
C GLN A 17 -5.16 4.06 8.57
N ARG A 18 -4.07 4.15 7.80
CA ARG A 18 -3.25 5.36 7.65
C ARG A 18 -2.72 5.91 8.99
N ASP A 19 -2.52 5.04 9.97
CA ASP A 19 -1.90 5.39 11.25
C ASP A 19 -0.38 5.44 11.06
N TRP A 20 0.12 6.58 10.58
CA TRP A 20 1.54 6.77 10.28
C TRP A 20 2.44 6.71 11.51
N ILE A 21 1.90 6.95 12.70
CA ILE A 21 2.67 6.87 13.95
C ILE A 21 2.93 5.39 14.24
N LEU A 22 1.86 4.60 14.30
CA LEU A 22 1.95 3.17 14.57
C LEU A 22 2.71 2.41 13.48
N TRP A 23 2.51 2.81 12.23
CA TRP A 23 3.21 2.24 11.07
C TRP A 23 4.72 2.48 11.16
N ALA A 24 5.13 3.72 11.46
CA ALA A 24 6.54 4.08 11.60
C ALA A 24 7.20 3.43 12.83
N ASP A 25 6.45 3.21 13.91
CA ASP A 25 6.94 2.52 15.12
C ASP A 25 7.27 1.04 14.88
N CYS A 26 6.73 0.43 13.83
CA CYS A 26 7.03 -0.96 13.48
C CYS A 26 8.29 -1.10 12.61
N LEU A 27 8.91 0.02 12.18
CA LEU A 27 10.06 0.02 11.29
C LEU A 27 11.38 0.14 12.04
N ASP A 28 12.38 -0.62 11.58
CA ASP A 28 13.77 -0.41 11.97
C ASP A 28 14.31 0.90 11.37
N GLU A 29 15.15 1.61 12.12
CA GLU A 29 15.74 2.89 11.68
C GLU A 29 16.54 2.75 10.36
N LYS A 30 17.12 1.57 10.11
CA LYS A 30 17.91 1.25 8.91
C LYS A 30 17.12 0.47 7.86
N VAL A 31 15.78 0.48 7.91
CA VAL A 31 14.93 -0.20 6.92
C VAL A 31 15.36 0.11 5.49
N GLN A 32 15.32 -0.91 4.64
CA GLN A 32 15.52 -0.78 3.21
C GLN A 32 14.26 -1.23 2.49
N TYR A 33 13.79 -0.41 1.56
CA TYR A 33 12.61 -0.69 0.75
C TYR A 33 12.98 -0.76 -0.73
N GLN A 34 12.58 -1.85 -1.37
CA GLN A 34 12.81 -2.10 -2.78
C GLN A 34 11.52 -2.62 -3.43
N VAL A 35 11.14 -2.01 -4.55
CA VAL A 35 10.03 -2.47 -5.39
C VAL A 35 10.58 -3.40 -6.46
N ILE A 36 9.96 -4.58 -6.64
CA ILE A 36 10.31 -5.51 -7.71
C ILE A 36 10.16 -4.78 -9.07
N GLY A 37 11.19 -4.89 -9.91
CA GLY A 37 11.23 -4.20 -11.21
C GLY A 37 11.73 -2.75 -11.16
N SER A 38 11.94 -2.16 -9.97
CA SER A 38 12.62 -0.89 -9.80
C SER A 38 14.12 -1.08 -9.53
N LYS A 39 14.94 -0.15 -10.04
CA LYS A 39 16.37 -0.05 -9.71
C LYS A 39 16.65 0.75 -8.44
N GLY A 40 15.65 1.44 -7.90
CA GLY A 40 15.78 2.30 -6.72
C GLY A 40 15.62 1.52 -5.41
N ILE A 41 16.52 1.74 -4.45
CA ILE A 41 16.39 1.29 -3.07
C ILE A 41 16.25 2.53 -2.20
N ILE A 42 15.20 2.58 -1.37
CA ILE A 42 15.03 3.61 -0.36
C ILE A 42 15.68 3.11 0.92
N GLN A 43 16.57 3.91 1.50
CA GLN A 43 17.31 3.58 2.71
C GLN A 43 16.95 4.52 3.85
N GLY A 44 16.61 3.96 4.99
CA GLY A 44 16.29 4.67 6.22
C GLY A 44 14.79 4.92 6.39
N LYS A 45 14.37 4.85 7.65
CA LYS A 45 12.96 4.98 8.06
C LYS A 45 12.32 6.28 7.62
N GLU A 46 12.98 7.42 7.85
CA GLU A 46 12.41 8.74 7.51
C GLU A 46 12.05 8.86 6.03
N LYS A 47 12.99 8.50 5.15
CA LYS A 47 12.79 8.54 3.69
C LYS A 47 11.71 7.57 3.24
N TYR A 48 11.63 6.40 3.88
CA TYR A 48 10.60 5.41 3.56
C TYR A 48 9.21 5.92 3.96
N VAL A 49 9.05 6.46 5.17
CA VAL A 49 7.79 7.06 5.65
C VAL A 49 7.35 8.21 4.74
N GLU A 50 8.27 9.12 4.38
CA GLU A 50 7.99 10.24 3.48
C GLU A 50 7.49 9.74 2.12
N LYS A 51 8.19 8.76 1.53
CA LYS A 51 7.79 8.21 0.23
C LYS A 51 6.42 7.54 0.26
N MET A 52 6.13 6.78 1.30
CA MET A 52 4.83 6.09 1.39
C MET A 52 3.71 7.10 1.59
N LYS A 53 3.88 8.13 2.42
CA LYS A 53 2.89 9.21 2.54
C LYS A 53 2.60 9.90 1.21
N GLU A 54 3.64 10.23 0.44
CA GLU A 54 3.50 10.77 -0.91
C GLU A 54 2.71 9.82 -1.82
N THR A 55 3.12 8.54 -1.86
CA THR A 55 2.47 7.50 -2.69
C THR A 55 0.98 7.36 -2.35
N TYR A 56 0.64 7.43 -1.06
CA TYR A 56 -0.73 7.32 -0.60
C TYR A 56 -1.58 8.58 -0.82
N THR A 57 -1.00 9.71 -1.23
CA THR A 57 -1.79 10.84 -1.73
C THR A 57 -2.45 10.51 -3.08
N GLU A 58 -1.77 9.75 -3.94
CA GLU A 58 -2.26 9.33 -5.25
C GLU A 58 -3.16 8.08 -5.17
N LEU A 59 -3.18 7.42 -4.00
CA LEU A 59 -3.90 6.18 -3.70
C LEU A 59 -4.65 6.32 -2.37
N SER A 60 -5.44 7.40 -2.24
CA SER A 60 -6.03 7.80 -0.97
C SER A 60 -7.00 6.79 -0.37
N ASP A 61 -7.68 6.00 -1.20
CA ASP A 61 -8.62 4.96 -0.79
C ASP A 61 -8.04 3.53 -0.88
N TRP A 62 -6.73 3.41 -1.08
CA TRP A 62 -6.07 2.11 -1.12
C TRP A 62 -6.26 1.34 0.18
N ASN A 63 -6.71 0.11 0.06
CA ASN A 63 -6.84 -0.82 1.17
C ASN A 63 -6.52 -2.24 0.66
N PHE A 64 -6.02 -3.09 1.54
CA PHE A 64 -5.73 -4.47 1.20
C PHE A 64 -6.17 -5.43 2.29
N LYS A 65 -6.45 -6.67 1.89
CA LYS A 65 -6.73 -7.78 2.79
C LYS A 65 -5.60 -8.80 2.71
N ILE A 66 -5.03 -9.16 3.85
CA ILE A 66 -4.06 -10.26 3.95
C ILE A 66 -4.77 -11.56 3.57
N LEU A 67 -4.19 -12.31 2.62
CA LEU A 67 -4.65 -13.63 2.21
C LEU A 67 -3.87 -14.71 2.95
N THR A 68 -2.55 -14.58 2.98
CA THR A 68 -1.65 -15.47 3.70
C THR A 68 -0.51 -14.68 4.32
N ILE A 69 -0.08 -15.12 5.51
CA ILE A 69 1.13 -14.67 6.17
C ILE A 69 1.89 -15.90 6.63
N GLN A 70 3.17 -15.99 6.29
CA GLN A 70 4.02 -17.11 6.65
C GLN A 70 5.45 -16.62 6.84
N GLY A 71 6.18 -17.24 7.76
CA GLY A 71 7.53 -16.79 8.06
C GLY A 71 8.11 -17.44 9.30
N ASP A 72 9.30 -16.97 9.66
CA ASP A 72 10.04 -17.31 10.87
C ASP A 72 10.36 -16.04 11.67
N ASP A 73 11.35 -16.12 12.56
CA ASP A 73 11.79 -15.01 13.42
C ASP A 73 12.50 -13.88 12.65
N LYS A 74 12.90 -14.11 11.39
CA LYS A 74 13.71 -13.19 10.59
C LYS A 74 13.04 -12.77 9.30
N THR A 75 12.24 -13.65 8.72
CA THR A 75 11.65 -13.46 7.38
C THR A 75 10.16 -13.70 7.46
N VAL A 76 9.39 -12.73 6.97
CA VAL A 76 7.94 -12.85 6.83
C VAL A 76 7.58 -12.55 5.38
N VAL A 77 6.76 -13.42 4.80
CA VAL A 77 6.19 -13.27 3.47
C VAL A 77 4.69 -13.09 3.64
N VAL A 78 4.16 -12.06 2.97
CA VAL A 78 2.74 -11.72 3.00
C VAL A 78 2.20 -11.73 1.59
N GLU A 79 1.09 -12.44 1.41
CA GLU A 79 0.24 -12.34 0.25
C GLU A 79 -1.00 -11.53 0.61
N PHE A 80 -1.37 -10.55 -0.21
CA PHE A 80 -2.53 -9.71 0.03
C PHE A 80 -3.27 -9.39 -1.27
N ALA A 81 -4.58 -9.16 -1.15
CA ALA A 81 -5.42 -8.61 -2.20
C ALA A 81 -5.68 -7.13 -1.92
N GLY A 82 -5.13 -6.25 -2.76
CA GLY A 82 -5.31 -4.81 -2.67
C GLY A 82 -6.35 -4.25 -3.63
N LYS A 83 -6.98 -3.15 -3.26
CA LYS A 83 -7.87 -2.35 -4.11
C LYS A 83 -7.69 -0.86 -3.80
N GLY A 84 -7.83 -0.02 -4.80
CA GLY A 84 -7.82 1.43 -4.67
C GLY A 84 -7.95 2.10 -6.03
N HIS A 85 -8.12 3.41 -6.02
CA HIS A 85 -8.19 4.24 -7.21
C HIS A 85 -6.95 5.11 -7.29
N TYR A 86 -6.23 4.99 -8.40
CA TYR A 86 -5.11 5.84 -8.70
C TYR A 86 -5.59 7.19 -9.23
N SER A 87 -5.14 8.28 -8.62
CA SER A 87 -5.48 9.65 -8.99
C SER A 87 -4.26 10.52 -9.33
N GLY A 88 -3.13 9.88 -9.66
CA GLY A 88 -1.88 10.56 -10.03
C GLY A 88 -1.67 10.68 -11.55
N ILE A 89 -0.41 10.86 -11.96
CA ILE A 89 -0.01 10.90 -13.37
C ILE A 89 0.81 9.66 -13.70
N TYR A 90 0.35 8.90 -14.70
CA TYR A 90 1.05 7.72 -15.19
C TYR A 90 1.23 7.83 -16.70
N GLU A 91 2.47 7.70 -17.19
CA GLU A 91 2.84 7.82 -18.60
C GLU A 91 2.31 9.09 -19.28
N GLY A 92 2.30 10.21 -18.54
CA GLY A 92 1.81 11.52 -19.02
C GLY A 92 0.29 11.65 -19.02
N ILE A 93 -0.45 10.63 -18.59
CA ILE A 93 -1.91 10.65 -18.46
C ILE A 93 -2.27 10.95 -17.01
N LYS A 94 -3.14 11.95 -16.79
CA LYS A 94 -3.68 12.28 -15.48
C LYS A 94 -4.92 11.44 -15.19
N TYR A 95 -4.93 10.78 -14.05
CA TYR A 95 -6.08 10.05 -13.52
C TYR A 95 -6.76 10.89 -12.45
N ASP A 96 -8.09 10.82 -12.37
CA ASP A 96 -8.83 11.43 -11.28
C ASP A 96 -9.91 10.48 -10.73
N ASN A 97 -10.38 10.76 -9.51
CA ASN A 97 -11.36 9.93 -8.82
C ASN A 97 -12.81 10.24 -9.26
N ARG A 98 -13.05 10.80 -10.45
CA ARG A 98 -14.41 11.10 -10.89
C ARG A 98 -15.15 9.81 -11.23
N ILE A 99 -16.24 9.57 -10.50
CA ILE A 99 -17.22 8.54 -10.85
C ILE A 99 -17.93 9.00 -12.13
N LEU A 100 -17.54 8.43 -13.27
CA LEU A 100 -18.31 8.56 -14.50
C LEU A 100 -19.51 7.62 -14.39
N THR A 101 -20.68 8.23 -14.13
CA THR A 101 -22.04 7.69 -14.29
C THR A 101 -22.24 6.20 -14.02
N ARG A 102 -22.93 5.89 -12.91
CA ARG A 102 -23.40 4.56 -12.52
C ARG A 102 -24.23 3.89 -13.65
N ILE A 103 -23.61 3.04 -14.46
CA ILE A 103 -24.33 2.07 -15.30
C ILE A 103 -24.43 0.78 -14.49
N THR A 104 -25.63 0.47 -14.01
CA THR A 104 -25.88 -0.81 -13.31
C THR A 104 -26.09 -1.88 -14.36
N ILE A 105 -25.12 -2.78 -14.54
CA ILE A 105 -25.29 -4.04 -15.27
C ILE A 105 -24.87 -5.17 -14.33
N GLY A 106 -25.84 -5.90 -13.80
CA GLY A 106 -25.58 -7.09 -12.97
C GLY A 106 -25.01 -6.81 -11.58
N LYS A 107 -25.06 -7.82 -10.71
CA LYS A 107 -24.77 -7.75 -9.26
C LYS A 107 -23.27 -7.61 -8.90
N GLU A 108 -22.41 -7.19 -9.82
CA GLU A 108 -20.96 -7.15 -9.61
C GLU A 108 -20.42 -5.75 -9.91
N CYS A 109 -20.01 -5.02 -8.86
CA CYS A 109 -19.32 -3.75 -8.99
C CYS A 109 -17.84 -4.01 -9.28
N TYR A 110 -17.41 -3.74 -10.51
CA TYR A 110 -16.01 -3.59 -10.87
C TYR A 110 -15.67 -2.10 -10.94
N THR A 111 -14.65 -1.66 -10.21
CA THR A 111 -14.07 -0.33 -10.38
C THR A 111 -12.99 -0.37 -11.46
N ARG A 112 -13.31 0.20 -12.62
CA ARG A 112 -12.34 0.55 -13.67
C ARG A 112 -12.02 2.05 -13.56
N ALA A 113 -10.74 2.39 -13.47
CA ALA A 113 -10.29 3.76 -13.74
C ALA A 113 -10.46 4.07 -15.24
N ILE A 114 -10.94 5.28 -15.60
CA ILE A 114 -11.11 5.73 -16.98
C ILE A 114 -10.27 6.99 -17.22
N LYS A 115 -9.61 7.00 -18.39
CA LYS A 115 -8.77 8.05 -18.98
C LYS A 115 -9.56 9.37 -19.16
N VAL A 116 -8.97 10.50 -18.76
CA VAL A 116 -9.43 11.86 -19.14
C VAL A 116 -8.62 12.36 -20.33
#